data_AF-A0A5B7RCD1-F1
#
_entry.id   AF-A0A5B7RCD1-F1
#
_cell.length_a   1.000
_cell.length_b   1.000
_cell.length_c   1.000
_cell.angle_alpha   90.00
_cell.angle_beta   90.00
_cell.angle_gamma   90.00
#
_symmetry.space_group_name_H-M   'P 1'
#
loop_
_entity.id
_entity.type
_entity.pdbx_description
1 polymer ?
#
loop_
_entity_poly.entity_id
_entity_poly.type
_entity_poly.pdbx_seq_one_letter_code
_entity_poly.pdbx_strand_id
1 'polypeptide(L)'
;MTTSRRTTAHSLLLAVATAAAAAACWWASMGWDHEYYTDPATGYAAGPYRPWQVAVCVLGLLAVAAVAFWLLHPVVAGLAMTLGFTVSFASSALPNDDTGLAMVGVVMVLFAMALASVLVGLVATAARGRRHPAGG
;
A
#
# COMPACT_ATOMS: atom_id res chain seq x y z
N MET A 1 0.78 -36.66 -5.19
CA MET A 1 0.90 -35.50 -4.26
C MET A 1 1.90 -34.46 -4.79
N THR A 2 1.64 -33.81 -5.93
CA THR A 2 2.57 -32.81 -6.53
C THR A 2 1.87 -31.51 -6.93
N THR A 3 0.55 -31.51 -7.04
CA THR A 3 -0.27 -30.35 -7.47
C THR A 3 -0.31 -29.22 -6.44
N SER A 4 -0.22 -29.54 -5.14
CA SER A 4 -0.35 -28.55 -4.04
C SER A 4 0.83 -27.58 -3.91
N ARG A 5 2.05 -27.98 -4.29
CA ARG A 5 3.23 -27.11 -4.18
C ARG A 5 3.25 -25.97 -5.20
N ARG A 6 2.75 -26.20 -6.43
CA ARG A 6 2.77 -25.19 -7.49
C ARG A 6 1.80 -24.03 -7.21
N THR A 7 0.62 -24.33 -6.68
CA THR A 7 -0.39 -23.31 -6.35
C THR A 7 0.07 -22.44 -5.18
N THR A 8 0.65 -23.03 -4.13
CA THR A 8 1.19 -22.27 -2.99
C THR A 8 2.39 -21.41 -3.39
N ALA A 9 3.33 -21.96 -4.16
CA ALA A 9 4.49 -21.19 -4.63
C ALA A 9 4.06 -20.01 -5.51
N HIS A 10 3.08 -20.22 -6.40
CA HIS A 10 2.55 -19.14 -7.24
C HIS A 10 1.88 -18.04 -6.41
N SER A 11 1.03 -18.41 -5.44
CA SER A 11 0.40 -17.44 -4.53
C SER A 11 1.41 -16.65 -3.71
N LEU A 12 2.48 -17.30 -3.23
CA LEU A 12 3.56 -16.62 -2.52
C LEU A 12 4.31 -15.64 -3.43
N LEU A 13 4.63 -16.05 -4.66
CA LEU A 13 5.28 -15.16 -5.64
C LEU A 13 4.41 -13.93 -5.93
N LEU A 14 3.11 -14.11 -6.12
CA LEU A 14 2.17 -13.01 -6.33
C LEU A 14 2.07 -12.10 -5.10
N ALA A 15 2.08 -12.67 -3.88
CA ALA A 15 2.08 -11.89 -2.65
C ALA A 15 3.37 -11.05 -2.52
N VAL A 16 4.54 -11.64 -2.80
CA VAL A 16 5.83 -10.93 -2.79
C VAL A 16 5.85 -9.84 -3.86
N ALA A 17 5.37 -10.12 -5.08
CA ALA A 17 5.27 -9.13 -6.14
C ALA A 17 4.32 -7.98 -5.75
N THR A 18 3.21 -8.27 -5.09
CA THR A 18 2.28 -7.26 -4.56
C THR A 18 2.94 -6.38 -3.51
N ALA A 19 3.67 -6.98 -2.55
CA ALA A 19 4.41 -6.23 -1.53
C ALA A 19 5.49 -5.34 -2.17
N ALA A 20 6.22 -5.86 -3.17
CA ALA A 20 7.21 -5.10 -3.91
C ALA A 20 6.59 -3.95 -4.73
N ALA A 21 5.41 -4.16 -5.31
CA ALA A 21 4.69 -3.11 -6.04
C ALA A 21 4.18 -2.00 -5.09
N ALA A 22 3.69 -2.37 -3.90
CA ALA A 22 3.32 -1.41 -2.86
C ALA A 22 4.55 -0.62 -2.36
N ALA A 23 5.69 -1.30 -2.17
CA ALA A 23 6.97 -0.66 -1.87
C ALA A 23 7.40 0.32 -2.97
N ALA A 24 7.27 -0.08 -4.24
CA ALA A 24 7.59 0.80 -5.36
C ALA A 24 6.72 2.06 -5.39
N CYS A 25 5.45 1.98 -4.98
CA CYS A 25 4.59 3.16 -4.88
C CYS A 25 5.14 4.18 -3.88
N TRP A 26 5.69 3.73 -2.74
CA TRP A 26 6.40 4.60 -1.79
C TRP A 26 7.59 5.29 -2.46
N TRP A 27 8.50 4.51 -3.02
CA TRP A 27 9.75 5.02 -3.58
C TRP A 27 9.57 5.89 -4.82
N ALA A 28 8.56 5.63 -5.65
CA ALA A 28 8.27 6.43 -6.84
C ALA A 28 7.62 7.79 -6.52
N SER A 29 7.03 7.93 -5.34
CA SER A 29 6.27 9.14 -4.97
C SER A 29 6.96 9.95 -3.87
N MET A 30 7.06 9.39 -2.68
CA MET A 30 7.48 10.06 -1.45
C MET A 30 8.90 9.69 -1.02
N GLY A 31 9.43 8.55 -1.48
CA GLY A 31 10.72 8.04 -0.99
C GLY A 31 11.96 8.78 -1.51
N TRP A 32 11.84 9.72 -2.46
CA TRP A 32 12.99 10.34 -3.12
C TRP A 32 13.16 11.85 -2.87
N ASP A 33 12.09 12.59 -2.61
CA ASP A 33 12.12 14.03 -2.34
C ASP A 33 11.41 14.34 -1.02
N HIS A 34 12.13 15.01 -0.13
CA HIS A 34 11.71 15.36 1.22
C HIS A 34 11.91 16.87 1.50
N GLU A 35 12.10 17.69 0.47
CA GLU A 35 12.33 19.12 0.63
C GLU A 35 11.06 19.83 1.10
N TYR A 36 11.21 20.63 2.17
CA TYR A 36 10.17 21.56 2.59
C TYR A 36 10.07 22.72 1.59
N TYR A 37 8.85 23.21 1.39
CA TYR A 37 8.56 24.31 0.48
C TYR A 37 7.65 25.32 1.14
N THR A 38 7.70 26.57 0.68
CA THR A 38 6.76 27.60 1.15
C THR A 38 5.43 27.43 0.44
N ASP A 39 4.36 27.28 1.21
CA ASP A 39 3.00 27.26 0.69
C ASP A 39 2.61 28.66 0.21
N PRO A 40 2.30 28.85 -1.09
CA PRO A 40 1.93 30.17 -1.62
C PRO A 40 0.60 30.71 -1.07
N ALA A 41 -0.28 29.84 -0.56
CA ALA A 41 -1.57 30.27 -0.01
C ALA A 41 -1.45 30.82 1.41
N THR A 42 -0.51 30.28 2.21
CA THR A 42 -0.39 30.60 3.64
C THR A 42 0.91 31.32 3.99
N GLY A 43 1.93 31.25 3.13
CA GLY A 43 3.26 31.79 3.38
C GLY A 43 4.10 30.99 4.37
N TYR A 44 3.57 29.89 4.92
CA TYR A 44 4.27 29.04 5.89
C TYR A 44 4.98 27.87 5.21
N ALA A 45 5.94 27.28 5.91
CA ALA A 45 6.61 26.06 5.47
C ALA A 45 5.62 24.88 5.46
N ALA A 46 5.62 24.13 4.35
CA ALA A 46 4.85 22.92 4.13
C ALA A 46 5.78 21.81 3.63
N GLY A 47 5.34 20.55 3.75
CA GLY A 47 6.14 19.38 3.39
C GLY A 47 6.29 18.41 4.57
N PRO A 48 7.19 17.42 4.47
CA PRO A 48 8.16 17.21 3.38
C PRO A 48 7.54 16.73 2.06
N TYR A 49 6.26 16.32 2.07
CA TYR A 49 5.58 15.83 0.86
C TYR A 49 4.68 16.90 0.22
N ARG A 50 4.72 16.95 -1.11
CA ARG A 50 3.80 17.75 -1.92
C ARG A 50 2.48 17.01 -2.14
N PRO A 51 1.33 17.72 -2.28
CA PRO A 51 0.03 17.09 -2.49
C PRO A 51 0.00 16.14 -3.69
N TRP A 52 0.73 16.46 -4.75
CA TRP A 52 0.81 15.62 -5.94
C TRP A 52 1.56 14.30 -5.68
N GLN A 53 2.60 14.29 -4.84
CA GLN A 53 3.32 13.06 -4.47
C GLN A 53 2.38 12.10 -3.75
N VAL A 54 1.61 12.63 -2.79
CA VAL A 54 0.59 11.86 -2.07
C VAL A 54 -0.47 11.33 -3.03
N ALA A 55 -0.96 12.16 -3.96
CA ALA A 55 -1.95 11.74 -4.95
C ALA A 55 -1.42 10.61 -5.85
N VAL A 56 -0.20 10.73 -6.38
CA VAL A 56 0.47 9.68 -7.17
C VAL A 56 0.59 8.39 -6.38
N CYS A 57 0.98 8.47 -5.09
CA CYS A 57 1.07 7.31 -4.24
C CYS A 57 -0.27 6.61 -4.06
N VAL A 58 -1.32 7.36 -3.71
CA VAL A 58 -2.67 6.81 -3.49
C VAL A 58 -3.19 6.15 -4.76
N LEU A 59 -3.05 6.80 -5.91
CA LEU A 59 -3.46 6.25 -7.20
C LEU A 59 -2.69 4.97 -7.55
N GLY A 60 -1.37 4.96 -7.33
CA GLY A 60 -0.53 3.77 -7.51
C GLY A 60 -0.99 2.61 -6.62
N LEU A 61 -1.20 2.85 -5.33
CA LEU A 61 -1.66 1.84 -4.39
C LEU A 61 -3.05 1.30 -4.74
N LEU A 62 -3.97 2.14 -5.22
CA LEU A 62 -5.29 1.71 -5.68
C LEU A 62 -5.18 0.80 -6.91
N ALA A 63 -4.28 1.12 -7.86
CA ALA A 63 -4.04 0.28 -9.02
C ALA A 63 -3.44 -1.09 -8.62
N VAL A 64 -2.45 -1.10 -7.74
CA VAL A 64 -1.86 -2.34 -7.20
C VAL A 64 -2.91 -3.15 -6.47
N ALA A 65 -3.72 -2.51 -5.61
CA ALA A 65 -4.80 -3.18 -4.89
C ALA A 65 -5.81 -3.81 -5.86
N ALA A 66 -6.26 -3.08 -6.89
CA ALA A 66 -7.22 -3.60 -7.87
C ALA A 66 -6.73 -4.90 -8.53
N VAL A 67 -5.44 -4.95 -8.92
CA VAL A 67 -4.82 -6.15 -9.50
C VAL A 67 -4.64 -7.24 -8.45
N ALA A 68 -4.08 -6.92 -7.28
CA ALA A 68 -3.78 -7.87 -6.23
C ALA A 68 -5.04 -8.56 -5.71
N PHE A 69 -6.10 -7.81 -5.43
CA PHE A 69 -7.38 -8.39 -5.02
C PHE A 69 -7.99 -9.22 -6.14
N TRP A 70 -7.73 -8.92 -7.42
CA TRP A 70 -8.21 -9.75 -8.52
C TRP A 70 -7.52 -11.12 -8.57
N LEU A 71 -6.21 -11.16 -8.30
CA LEU A 71 -5.35 -12.35 -8.43
C LEU A 71 -5.20 -13.19 -7.15
N LEU A 72 -5.35 -12.58 -5.96
CA LEU A 72 -5.07 -13.21 -4.67
C LEU A 72 -6.31 -13.27 -3.78
N HIS A 73 -6.26 -14.14 -2.77
CA HIS A 73 -7.22 -14.10 -1.66
C HIS A 73 -7.15 -12.73 -0.96
N PRO A 74 -8.29 -12.09 -0.62
CA PRO A 74 -8.32 -10.72 -0.09
C PRO A 74 -7.42 -10.50 1.13
N VAL A 75 -7.36 -11.47 2.04
CA VAL A 75 -6.48 -11.39 3.22
C VAL A 75 -5.01 -11.37 2.83
N VAL A 76 -4.60 -12.18 1.85
CA VAL A 76 -3.20 -12.26 1.40
C VAL A 76 -2.81 -10.96 0.67
N ALA A 77 -3.68 -10.47 -0.22
CA ALA A 77 -3.48 -9.19 -0.91
C ALA A 77 -3.35 -8.03 0.09
N GLY A 78 -4.25 -7.93 1.07
CA GLY A 78 -4.24 -6.87 2.07
C GLY A 78 -2.99 -6.91 2.96
N LEU A 79 -2.56 -8.09 3.41
CA LEU A 79 -1.33 -8.23 4.19
C LEU A 79 -0.09 -7.87 3.37
N ALA A 80 0.00 -8.33 2.13
CA ALA A 80 1.12 -8.00 1.24
C ALA A 80 1.24 -6.50 0.98
N MET A 81 0.13 -5.83 0.66
CA MET A 81 0.05 -4.38 0.48
C MET A 81 0.49 -3.62 1.74
N THR A 82 -0.08 -4.02 2.89
CA THR A 82 0.15 -3.36 4.17
C THR A 82 1.62 -3.47 4.57
N LEU A 83 2.19 -4.68 4.53
CA LEU A 83 3.58 -4.90 4.92
C LEU A 83 4.56 -4.27 3.93
N GLY A 84 4.34 -4.43 2.62
CA GLY A 84 5.23 -3.88 1.60
C GLY A 84 5.39 -2.36 1.69
N PHE A 85 4.27 -1.65 1.84
CA PHE A 85 4.29 -0.20 1.99
C PHE A 85 4.88 0.24 3.34
N THR A 86 4.42 -0.37 4.44
CA THR A 86 4.86 0.02 5.80
C THR A 86 6.35 -0.21 6.01
N VAL A 87 6.89 -1.34 5.54
CA VAL A 87 8.32 -1.64 5.64
C VAL A 87 9.14 -0.64 4.83
N SER A 88 8.66 -0.24 3.65
CA SER A 88 9.34 0.76 2.82
C SER A 88 9.37 2.13 3.49
N PHE A 89 8.24 2.58 4.03
CA PHE A 89 8.16 3.79 4.85
C PHE A 89 9.12 3.72 6.05
N ALA A 90 9.08 2.62 6.81
CA ALA A 90 9.92 2.43 7.98
C ALA A 90 11.41 2.47 7.63
N SER A 91 11.80 1.89 6.49
CA SER A 91 13.18 1.89 6.02
C SER A 91 13.73 3.28 5.70
N SER A 92 12.88 4.24 5.31
CA SER A 92 13.28 5.64 5.13
C SER A 92 13.19 6.46 6.42
N ALA A 93 12.20 6.17 7.28
CA ALA A 93 11.90 7.02 8.43
C ALA A 93 12.76 6.69 9.66
N LEU A 94 12.99 5.41 9.96
CA LEU A 94 13.70 4.98 11.18
C LEU A 94 15.19 5.37 11.22
N PRO A 95 15.97 5.33 10.12
CA PRO A 95 17.40 5.63 10.20
C PRO A 95 17.76 7.06 10.59
N ASN A 96 16.83 8.00 10.41
CA ASN A 96 17.06 9.43 10.59
C ASN A 96 16.32 10.00 11.81
N ASP A 97 15.83 9.15 12.71
CA ASP A 97 14.99 9.56 13.84
C ASP A 97 15.71 9.44 15.18
N ASP A 98 16.02 10.58 15.78
CA ASP A 98 16.56 10.70 17.14
C ASP A 98 15.48 10.88 18.21
N THR A 99 14.21 11.04 17.82
CA THR A 99 13.11 11.44 18.72
C THR A 99 12.16 10.29 19.08
N GLY A 100 12.14 9.21 18.29
CA GLY A 100 11.19 8.11 18.40
C GLY A 100 9.85 8.36 17.69
N LEU A 101 9.64 9.55 17.11
CA LEU A 101 8.43 9.91 16.36
C LEU A 101 8.25 9.06 15.11
N ALA A 102 9.33 8.59 14.48
CA ALA A 102 9.24 7.73 13.30
C ALA A 102 8.53 6.43 13.63
N MET A 103 8.74 5.84 14.82
CA MET A 103 8.05 4.61 15.20
C MET A 103 6.54 4.82 15.37
N VAL A 104 6.13 5.97 15.91
CA VAL A 104 4.70 6.35 15.95
C VAL A 104 4.14 6.44 14.53
N GLY A 105 4.89 7.09 13.63
CA GLY A 105 4.55 7.16 12.21
C GLY A 105 4.39 5.78 11.57
N VAL A 106 5.32 4.85 11.81
CA VAL A 106 5.27 3.47 11.30
C VAL A 106 3.99 2.76 11.78
N VAL A 107 3.65 2.90 13.06
CA VAL A 107 2.43 2.31 13.63
C VAL A 107 1.18 2.92 12.99
N MET A 108 1.13 4.24 12.84
CA MET A 108 0.01 4.91 12.17
C MET A 108 -0.15 4.47 10.71
N VAL A 109 0.95 4.39 9.96
CA VAL A 109 0.96 3.91 8.56
C VAL A 109 0.48 2.46 8.49
N LEU A 110 0.95 1.60 9.40
CA LEU A 110 0.51 0.21 9.49
C LEU A 110 -1.00 0.11 9.65
N PHE A 111 -1.58 0.84 10.60
CA PHE A 111 -3.02 0.84 10.83
C PHE A 111 -3.80 1.45 9.68
N ALA A 112 -3.34 2.56 9.11
CA ALA A 112 -3.98 3.20 7.97
C ALA A 112 -4.01 2.27 6.75
N MET A 113 -2.89 1.61 6.45
CA MET A 113 -2.79 0.65 5.35
C MET A 113 -3.62 -0.60 5.58
N ALA A 114 -3.64 -1.14 6.81
CA ALA A 114 -4.47 -2.28 7.16
C ALA A 114 -5.96 -1.96 6.97
N LEU A 115 -6.42 -0.81 7.49
CA LEU A 115 -7.79 -0.36 7.36
C LEU A 115 -8.16 -0.13 5.89
N ALA A 116 -7.33 0.60 5.13
CA ALA A 116 -7.55 0.83 3.71
C ALA A 116 -7.61 -0.49 2.91
N SER A 117 -6.72 -1.44 3.21
CA SER A 117 -6.71 -2.75 2.58
C SER A 117 -7.98 -3.55 2.86
N VAL A 118 -8.49 -3.50 4.09
CA VAL A 118 -9.77 -4.13 4.45
C VAL A 118 -10.93 -3.49 3.68
N LEU A 119 -11.01 -2.16 3.67
CA LEU A 119 -12.07 -1.43 2.97
C LEU A 119 -12.07 -1.73 1.47
N VAL A 120 -10.91 -1.66 0.82
CA VAL A 120 -10.77 -1.99 -0.61
C VAL A 120 -11.09 -3.47 -0.85
N GLY A 121 -10.65 -4.36 0.04
CA GLY A 121 -10.97 -5.78 -0.04
C GLY A 121 -12.48 -6.06 0.03
N LEU A 122 -13.20 -5.40 0.94
CA LEU A 122 -14.66 -5.48 1.06
C LEU A 122 -15.37 -4.99 -0.19
N VAL A 123 -14.91 -3.87 -0.77
CA VAL A 123 -15.46 -3.34 -2.03
C VAL A 123 -15.21 -4.33 -3.17
N ALA A 124 -13.99 -4.89 -3.27
CA ALA A 124 -13.61 -5.82 -4.32
C ALA A 124 -14.34 -7.18 -4.23
N THR A 125 -14.66 -7.66 -3.03
CA THR A 125 -15.45 -8.88 -2.82
C THR A 125 -16.92 -8.62 -3.11
N ALA A 126 -17.49 -7.51 -2.62
CA ALA A 126 -18.86 -7.12 -2.91
C ALA A 126 -19.10 -6.93 -4.42
N ALA A 127 -18.18 -6.28 -5.12
CA ALA A 127 -18.24 -6.09 -6.57
C ALA A 127 -18.23 -7.42 -7.34
N ARG A 128 -17.53 -8.45 -6.83
CA ARG A 128 -17.53 -9.79 -7.42
C ARG A 128 -18.84 -10.53 -7.19
N GLY A 129 -19.39 -10.47 -5.97
CA GLY A 129 -20.69 -11.08 -5.65
C GLY A 129 -21.83 -10.53 -6.53
N ARG A 130 -21.80 -9.23 -6.86
CA ARG A 130 -22.78 -8.58 -7.76
C ARG A 130 -22.68 -8.99 -9.23
N ARG A 131 -21.60 -9.65 -9.66
CA ARG A 131 -21.46 -10.16 -11.04
C ARG A 131 -22.05 -11.57 -11.23
N HIS A 132 -22.44 -12.24 -10.15
CA HIS A 132 -23.05 -13.58 -10.15
C HIS A 132 -24.59 -13.69 -9.99
N PRO A 133 -25.43 -12.63 -10.06
CA PRO A 133 -26.88 -12.79 -10.15
C PRO A 133 -27.39 -12.67 -11.60
N ALA A 134 -27.46 -13.80 -12.32
CA ALA A 134 -28.43 -14.10 -13.40
C ALA A 134 -28.06 -15.45 -14.06
N GLY A 135 -28.65 -16.53 -13.56
CA GLY A 135 -28.48 -17.88 -14.09
C GLY A 135 -29.25 -18.89 -13.25
N GLY A 136 -30.53 -18.62 -13.05
CA GLY A 136 -31.52 -19.55 -12.50
C GLY A 136 -32.57 -19.83 -13.56
#